data_AF-A0A522A7A2-F1
#
_entry.id   AF-A0A522A7A2-F1
#
_cell.length_a   1.000
_cell.length_b   1.000
_cell.length_c   1.000
_cell.angle_alpha   90.00
_cell.angle_beta   90.00
_cell.angle_gamma   90.00
#
_symmetry.space_group_name_H-M   'P 1'
#
loop_
_entity.id
_entity.type
_entity.pdbx_description
1 polymer ?
#
loop_
_entity_poly.entity_id
_entity_poly.type
_entity_poly.pdbx_seq_one_letter_code
_entity_poly.pdbx_strand_id
1 'polypeptide(L)' 'MSDIPALLLDEVSRSFHQGSGDLQVLRGASLSVARGEVVALVGPSGA' A
#
# COMPACT_ATOMS: atom_id res chain seq x y z
N MET A 1 25.99 -4.95 0.25
CA MET A 1 24.61 -5.29 -0.17
C MET A 1 23.94 -3.97 -0.49
N SER A 2 23.29 -3.82 -1.66
CA SER A 2 22.55 -2.58 -1.95
C SER A 2 21.42 -2.41 -0.93
N ASP A 3 21.41 -1.28 -0.22
CA ASP A 3 20.37 -0.83 0.70
C ASP A 3 19.06 -0.41 0.01
N ILE A 4 18.90 -0.75 -1.29
CA ILE A 4 17.70 -0.42 -2.04
C ILE A 4 16.65 -1.51 -1.76
N PRO A 5 15.48 -1.16 -1.20
CA PRO A 5 14.42 -2.14 -0.95
C PRO A 5 13.94 -2.76 -2.26
N ALA A 6 13.48 -4.02 -2.20
CA ALA A 6 12.93 -4.71 -3.36
C ALA A 6 11.57 -4.15 -3.78
N LEU A 7 10.81 -3.62 -2.81
CA LEU A 7 9.56 -2.89 -3.01
C LEU A 7 9.58 -1.64 -2.15
N LEU A 8 9.27 -0.50 -2.74
CA LEU A 8 9.02 0.77 -2.05
C LEU A 8 7.67 1.31 -2.51
N LEU A 9 6.76 1.50 -1.55
CA LEU A 9 5.55 2.28 -1.68
C LEU A 9 5.79 3.59 -0.92
N ASP A 10 5.58 4.70 -1.59
CA ASP A 10 5.76 6.05 -1.05
C ASP A 10 4.47 6.84 -1.26
N GLU A 11 3.77 7.14 -0.15
CA GLU A 11 2.53 7.91 -0.09
C GLU A 11 1.48 7.48 -1.13
N VAL A 12 1.33 6.17 -1.34
CA VAL A 12 0.42 5.63 -2.35
C VAL A 12 -1.01 5.93 -1.95
N SER A 13 -1.70 6.70 -2.81
CA SER A 13 -3.10 7.04 -2.64
C SER A 13 -3.94 6.46 -3.77
N ARG A 14 -5.17 6.06 -3.44
CA ARG A 14 -6.12 5.56 -4.43
C ARG A 14 -7.53 5.84 -3.98
N SER A 15 -8.33 6.34 -4.93
CA SER A 15 -9.77 6.53 -4.77
C SER A 15 -10.50 5.87 -5.93
N PHE A 16 -11.73 5.45 -5.67
CA PHE A 16 -12.70 5.00 -6.67
C PHE A 16 -13.96 5.84 -6.57
N HIS A 17 -14.57 6.15 -7.72
CA HIS A 17 -15.87 6.81 -7.73
C HIS A 17 -16.98 5.80 -7.41
N GLN A 18 -17.84 6.11 -6.44
CA GLN A 18 -18.93 5.24 -6.01
C GLN A 18 -20.19 6.05 -5.67
N GLY A 19 -21.27 5.81 -6.43
CA GLY A 19 -22.52 6.54 -6.27
C GLY A 19 -22.29 8.03 -6.53
N SER A 20 -22.60 8.88 -5.53
CA SER A 20 -22.43 10.33 -5.60
C SER A 20 -21.12 10.83 -4.98
N GLY A 21 -20.22 9.96 -4.55
CA GLY A 21 -18.99 10.34 -3.87
C GLY A 21 -17.77 9.51 -4.25
N ASP A 22 -16.63 9.85 -3.65
CA ASP A 22 -15.38 9.12 -3.84
C ASP A 22 -15.06 8.27 -2.62
N LEU A 23 -14.77 6.99 -2.85
CA LEU A 23 -14.26 6.06 -1.86
C LEU A 23 -12.74 6.08 -1.89
N GLN A 24 -12.12 6.65 -0.87
CA GLN A 24 -10.67 6.61 -0.69
C GLN A 24 -10.26 5.26 -0.09
N VAL A 25 -9.63 4.41 -0.91
CA VAL A 25 -9.21 3.04 -0.53
C VAL A 25 -7.77 2.98 -0.02
N LEU A 26 -6.89 3.87 -0.47
CA LEU A 26 -5.55 4.04 0.09
C LEU A 26 -5.33 5.52 0.42
N ARG A 27 -4.92 5.80 1.67
CA ARG A 27 -4.82 7.15 2.23
C ARG A 27 -3.37 7.57 2.46
N GLY A 28 -2.51 7.43 1.46
CA GLY A 28 -1.06 7.70 1.60
C GLY A 28 -0.35 6.54 2.27
N ALA A 29 -0.48 5.34 1.70
CA ALA A 29 0.16 4.14 2.23
C ALA A 29 1.64 4.10 1.84
N SER A 30 2.50 3.94 2.84
CA SER A 30 3.96 3.87 2.71
C SER A 30 4.48 2.55 3.29
N LEU A 31 5.31 1.83 2.53
CA LEU A 31 5.84 0.51 2.88
C LEU A 31 7.16 0.25 2.16
N SER A 32 8.15 -0.30 2.86
CA SER A 32 9.36 -0.86 2.24
C SER A 32 9.49 -2.34 2.55
N VAL A 33 9.78 -3.15 1.54
CA VAL A 33 10.09 -4.59 1.72
C VAL A 33 11.49 -4.87 1.21
N ALA A 34 12.33 -5.45 2.07
CA ALA A 34 13.70 -5.79 1.74
C ALA A 34 13.77 -6.99 0.78
N ARG A 35 14.89 -7.13 0.07
CA ARG A 35 15.12 -8.28 -0.80
C ARG A 35 15.21 -9.56 0.03
N GLY A 36 14.33 -10.52 -0.27
CA GLY A 36 14.26 -11.82 0.42
C GLY A 36 13.41 -11.81 1.68
N GLU A 37 12.82 -10.66 2.04
CA GLU A 37 11.87 -10.56 3.14
C GLU A 37 10.51 -11.16 2.74
N VAL A 38 9.89 -11.90 3.66
CA VAL A 38 8.53 -12.44 3.50
C VAL A 38 7.63 -11.72 4.48
N VAL A 39 6.67 -10.94 3.95
CA VAL A 39 5.75 -10.12 4.73
C VAL A 39 4.32 -10.62 4.51
N ALA A 40 3.55 -10.74 5.58
CA ALA A 40 2.12 -10.98 5.51
C ALA A 40 1.36 -9.66 5.72
N LEU A 41 0.55 -9.26 4.74
CA LEU A 41 -0.37 -8.15 4.88
C LEU A 41 -1.73 -8.68 5.36
N VAL A 42 -2.17 -8.22 6.54
CA VAL A 42 -3.42 -8.67 7.17
C VAL A 42 -4.33 -7.49 7.44
N GLY A 43 -5.64 -7.71 7.29
CA GLY A 43 -6.66 -6.71 7.54
C GLY A 43 -8.07 -7.29 7.40
N PRO A 44 -9.08 -6.62 7.95
CA PRO A 44 -10.47 -6.99 7.70
C PRO A 44 -10.84 -6.81 6.23
N SER A 45 -11.96 -7.43 5.81
CA SER A 45 -12.52 -7.18 4.48
C SER A 45 -12.77 -5.68 4.26
N GLY A 46 -12.24 -5.13 3.16
CA GLY A 46 -12.36 -3.71 2.80
C GLY A 46 -11.26 -2.78 3.35
N ALA A 47 -10.23 -3.32 4.01
CA ALA A 47 -9.01 -2.59 4.38
C ALA A 47 -8.08 -2.34 3.18
#